data_AF-A0A2G6DN68-F1
#
_entry.id   AF-A0A2G6DN68-F1
#
_cell.length_a   1.000
_cell.length_b   1.000
_cell.length_c   1.000
_cell.angle_alpha   90.00
_cell.angle_beta   90.00
_cell.angle_gamma   90.00
#
_symmetry.space_group_name_H-M   'P 1'
#
loop_
_entity.id
_entity.type
_entity.pdbx_description
1 polymer ?
#
loop_
_entity_poly.entity_id
_entity_poly.type
_entity_poly.pdbx_seq_one_letter_code
_entity_poly.pdbx_strand_id
1 'polypeptide(L)'
;MTWPDTIAREMNAVAAELAEHPRPWESEGLVGVLDSIRESPDDVLFRLLVACREGDQLAGRVILCALAGKIVRMANRDPRADLQDYLGAVWEQIVTYPLHRRRSVAGNIALDALRLVKRGQTVDWVTLAEDAATGQPPTPSVEVRRLFHAARRDQVVDLRWLTTAEQVYISGLSPNEVSEQQGISAAAVRWRCRRVQAELARNIDHLWVAEELLAA
;
A
#
# COMPACT_ATOMS: atom_id res chain seq x y z
N MET A 1 -11.73 3.31 -13.82
CA MET A 1 -11.64 4.40 -12.84
C MET A 1 -10.24 4.97 -12.90
N THR A 2 -10.08 6.27 -13.12
CA THR A 2 -8.75 6.89 -13.27
C THR A 2 -8.24 7.38 -11.92
N TRP A 3 -6.92 7.44 -11.76
CA TRP A 3 -6.27 7.83 -10.50
C TRP A 3 -6.67 9.19 -9.92
N PRO A 4 -6.91 10.25 -10.73
CA PRO A 4 -7.49 11.50 -10.24
C PRO A 4 -8.83 11.29 -9.52
N ASP A 5 -9.67 10.36 -10.02
CA ASP A 5 -10.99 10.07 -9.46
C ASP A 5 -10.92 9.41 -8.09
N THR A 6 -9.91 8.55 -7.86
CA THR A 6 -9.71 7.89 -6.56
C THR A 6 -9.18 8.86 -5.52
N ILE A 7 -8.17 9.67 -5.86
CA ILE A 7 -7.66 10.69 -4.93
C ILE A 7 -8.74 11.73 -4.61
N ALA A 8 -9.50 12.18 -5.62
CA ALA A 8 -10.59 13.11 -5.41
C ALA A 8 -11.69 12.52 -4.50
N ARG A 9 -12.03 11.24 -4.66
CA ARG A 9 -13.01 10.57 -3.79
C ARG A 9 -12.53 10.51 -2.34
N GLU A 10 -11.28 10.11 -2.11
CA GLU A 10 -10.72 10.06 -0.75
C GLU A 10 -10.66 11.46 -0.12
N MET A 11 -10.24 12.48 -0.88
CA MET A 11 -10.24 13.86 -0.40
C MET A 11 -11.65 14.34 -0.05
N ASN A 12 -12.66 14.00 -0.86
CA ASN A 12 -14.05 14.33 -0.59
C ASN A 12 -14.59 13.60 0.66
N ALA A 13 -14.22 12.33 0.85
CA ALA A 13 -14.61 11.56 2.03
C ALA A 13 -13.99 12.14 3.30
N VAL A 14 -12.70 12.49 3.28
CA VAL A 14 -12.02 13.16 4.39
C VAL A 14 -12.65 14.52 4.68
N ALA A 15 -13.00 15.30 3.65
CA ALA A 15 -13.67 16.58 3.83
C ALA A 15 -15.06 16.44 4.47
N ALA A 16 -15.84 15.43 4.04
CA ALA A 16 -17.14 15.14 4.62
C ALA A 16 -17.03 14.72 6.09
N GLU A 17 -16.09 13.82 6.41
CA GLU A 17 -15.89 13.33 7.78
C GLU A 17 -15.45 14.46 8.74
N LEU A 18 -14.60 15.38 8.27
CA LEU A 18 -14.22 16.57 9.05
C LEU A 18 -15.41 17.52 9.28
N ALA A 19 -16.24 17.72 8.27
CA ALA A 19 -17.43 18.57 8.40
C ALA A 19 -18.44 18.02 9.42
N GLU A 20 -18.56 16.69 9.51
CA GLU A 20 -19.42 16.03 10.51
C GLU A 20 -18.81 16.01 11.91
N HIS A 21 -17.49 15.85 12.01
CA HIS A 21 -16.80 15.67 13.29
C HIS A 21 -15.51 16.52 13.37
N PRO A 22 -15.63 17.84 13.59
CA PRO A 22 -14.49 18.72 13.66
C PRO A 22 -13.46 18.24 14.67
N ARG A 23 -12.18 18.25 14.29
CA ARG A 23 -11.09 17.76 15.15
C ARG A 23 -10.37 18.90 15.87
N PRO A 24 -9.76 18.68 17.05
CA PRO A 24 -9.03 19.72 17.77
C PRO A 24 -7.84 20.33 16.99
N TRP A 25 -7.33 19.60 15.99
CA TRP A 25 -6.25 20.06 15.11
C TRP A 25 -6.76 20.84 13.89
N GLU A 26 -8.08 20.92 13.69
CA GLU A 26 -8.76 21.52 12.55
C GLU A 26 -9.58 22.74 13.00
N SER A 27 -9.46 23.87 12.29
CA SER A 27 -10.25 25.07 12.55
C SER A 27 -11.20 25.45 11.41
N GLU A 28 -10.99 24.93 10.18
CA GLU A 28 -11.63 25.43 8.95
C GLU A 28 -11.81 24.34 7.86
N GLY A 29 -12.07 23.09 8.23
CA GLY A 29 -12.22 22.00 7.27
C GLY A 29 -10.91 21.50 6.68
N LEU A 30 -11.01 20.54 5.74
CA LEU A 30 -9.86 19.97 5.05
C LEU A 30 -9.04 21.04 4.32
N VAL A 31 -9.69 21.99 3.64
CA VAL A 31 -9.00 23.03 2.88
C VAL A 31 -8.16 23.92 3.80
N GLY A 32 -8.74 24.40 4.91
CA GLY A 32 -8.01 25.24 5.85
C GLY A 32 -6.84 24.51 6.53
N VAL A 33 -6.97 23.21 6.81
CA VAL A 33 -5.85 22.41 7.32
C VAL A 33 -4.75 22.23 6.26
N LEU A 34 -5.11 22.00 4.99
CA LEU A 34 -4.13 21.92 3.90
C LEU A 34 -3.42 23.26 3.66
N ASP A 35 -4.11 24.39 3.82
CA ASP A 35 -3.50 25.72 3.75
C ASP A 35 -2.58 25.99 4.93
N SER A 36 -2.99 25.60 6.15
CA SER A 36 -2.14 25.66 7.34
C SER A 36 -0.85 24.83 7.17
N ILE A 37 -0.92 23.67 6.51
CA ILE A 37 0.27 22.86 6.16
C ILE A 37 1.17 23.60 5.16
N ARG A 38 0.64 24.42 4.26
CA ARG A 38 1.48 25.19 3.33
C ARG A 38 2.23 26.31 4.05
N GLU A 39 1.61 26.93 5.03
CA GLU A 39 2.19 28.03 5.82
C GLU A 39 3.20 27.53 6.86
N SER A 40 2.83 26.49 7.61
CA SER A 40 3.65 25.94 8.71
C SER A 40 3.73 24.40 8.61
N PRO A 41 4.42 23.87 7.59
CA PRO A 41 4.35 22.46 7.22
C PRO A 41 4.77 21.54 8.36
N ASP A 42 5.93 21.79 8.96
CA ASP A 42 6.49 20.89 9.97
C ASP A 42 5.62 20.86 11.24
N ASP A 43 5.17 22.02 11.72
CA ASP A 43 4.38 22.11 12.95
C ASP A 43 2.99 21.48 12.79
N VAL A 44 2.31 21.74 11.67
CA VAL A 44 0.97 21.19 11.42
C VAL A 44 1.05 19.69 11.16
N LEU A 45 1.98 19.24 10.31
CA LEU A 45 2.19 17.81 10.07
C LEU A 45 2.59 17.08 11.36
N PHE A 46 3.40 17.70 12.21
CA PHE A 46 3.78 17.10 13.49
C PHE A 46 2.57 16.93 14.42
N ARG A 47 1.70 17.93 14.53
CA ARG A 47 0.46 17.80 15.32
C ARG A 47 -0.44 16.69 14.79
N LEU A 48 -0.59 16.58 13.47
CA LEU A 48 -1.35 15.50 12.84
C LEU A 48 -0.73 14.12 13.10
N LEU A 49 0.60 14.01 13.11
CA LEU A 49 1.30 12.75 13.44
C LEU A 49 1.07 12.34 14.89
N VAL A 50 1.04 13.30 15.82
CA VAL A 50 0.71 13.02 17.23
C VAL A 50 -0.73 12.53 17.34
N ALA A 51 -1.70 13.23 16.73
CA ALA A 51 -3.10 12.79 16.73
C ALA A 51 -3.27 11.39 16.12
N CYS A 52 -2.59 11.11 15.01
CA CYS A 52 -2.58 9.79 14.39
C CYS A 52 -1.99 8.71 15.31
N ARG A 53 -0.93 9.03 16.06
CA ARG A 53 -0.33 8.12 17.05
C ARG A 53 -1.29 7.81 18.22
N GLU A 54 -2.11 8.78 18.58
CA GLU A 54 -3.13 8.68 19.63
C GLU A 54 -4.42 7.98 19.16
N GLY A 55 -4.48 7.57 17.89
CA GLY A 55 -5.57 6.75 17.33
C GLY A 55 -6.48 7.49 16.34
N ASP A 56 -6.27 8.78 16.10
CA ASP A 56 -7.06 9.53 15.11
C ASP A 56 -6.58 9.24 13.68
N GLN A 57 -7.14 8.19 13.08
CA GLN A 57 -6.79 7.77 11.72
C GLN A 57 -7.14 8.83 10.66
N LEU A 58 -8.07 9.75 10.95
CA LEU A 58 -8.40 10.85 10.05
C LEU A 58 -7.20 11.80 9.90
N ALA A 59 -6.46 12.06 10.97
CA ALA A 59 -5.23 12.85 10.91
C ALA A 59 -4.18 12.24 9.97
N GLY A 60 -4.03 10.91 10.00
CA GLY A 60 -3.18 10.18 9.06
C GLY A 60 -3.63 10.33 7.60
N ARG A 61 -4.94 10.25 7.34
CA ARG A 61 -5.52 10.46 6.00
C ARG A 61 -5.33 11.89 5.50
N VAL A 62 -5.43 12.89 6.37
CA VAL A 62 -5.11 14.29 6.01
C VAL A 62 -3.64 14.44 5.61
N ILE A 63 -2.71 13.81 6.33
CA ILE A 63 -1.29 13.82 5.94
C ILE A 63 -1.10 13.15 4.57
N LEU A 64 -1.75 12.02 4.31
CA LEU A 64 -1.73 11.38 2.99
C LEU A 64 -2.22 12.32 1.89
N CYS A 65 -3.35 13.02 2.10
CA CYS A 65 -3.89 13.99 1.15
C CYS A 65 -2.89 15.14 0.90
N ALA A 66 -2.28 15.68 1.95
CA ALA A 66 -1.27 16.72 1.85
C ALA A 66 -0.02 16.27 1.05
N LEU A 67 0.32 14.98 1.15
CA LEU A 67 1.46 14.38 0.45
C LEU A 67 1.11 13.83 -0.93
N ALA A 68 -0.17 13.76 -1.34
CA ALA A 68 -0.62 13.09 -2.55
C ALA A 68 0.19 13.50 -3.80
N GLY A 69 0.43 14.80 -3.98
CA GLY A 69 1.23 15.30 -5.10
C GLY A 69 2.71 14.86 -5.08
N LYS A 70 3.30 14.58 -3.91
CA LYS A 70 4.64 13.96 -3.81
C LYS A 70 4.58 12.47 -4.12
N ILE A 71 3.59 11.76 -3.60
CA ILE A 71 3.40 10.32 -3.81
C ILE A 71 3.24 10.03 -5.32
N VAL A 72 2.33 10.74 -5.99
CA VAL A 72 2.12 10.63 -7.45
C VAL A 72 3.41 10.92 -8.22
N ARG A 73 4.18 11.94 -7.81
CA ARG A 73 5.46 12.29 -8.45
C ARG A 73 6.56 11.25 -8.25
N MET A 74 6.56 10.52 -7.13
CA MET A 74 7.50 9.42 -6.89
C MET A 74 7.11 8.20 -7.72
N ALA A 75 5.84 7.80 -7.67
CA ALA A 75 5.31 6.68 -8.45
C ALA A 75 5.51 6.87 -9.96
N ASN A 76 5.20 8.05 -10.51
CA ASN A 76 5.39 8.32 -11.94
C ASN A 76 6.86 8.32 -12.39
N ARG A 77 7.81 8.56 -11.47
CA ARG A 77 9.25 8.51 -11.77
C ARG A 77 9.84 7.12 -11.60
N ASP A 78 9.09 6.18 -11.02
CA ASP A 78 9.58 4.85 -10.70
C ASP A 78 8.99 3.82 -11.66
N PRO A 79 9.77 3.29 -12.63
CA PRO A 79 9.26 2.26 -13.53
C PRO A 79 9.05 0.92 -12.82
N ARG A 80 9.54 0.76 -11.58
CA ARG A 80 9.56 -0.52 -10.86
C ARG A 80 8.57 -0.59 -9.70
N ALA A 81 7.90 0.49 -9.33
CA ALA A 81 6.84 0.48 -8.31
C ALA A 81 5.66 1.32 -8.79
N ASP A 82 4.46 0.98 -8.32
CA ASP A 82 3.27 1.75 -8.63
C ASP A 82 2.86 2.67 -7.49
N LEU A 83 1.74 3.38 -7.67
CA LEU A 83 1.23 4.31 -6.68
C LEU A 83 0.78 3.61 -5.38
N GLN A 84 0.32 2.36 -5.42
CA GLN A 84 -0.06 1.61 -4.22
C GLN A 84 1.16 1.29 -3.36
N ASP A 85 2.27 0.90 -3.98
CA ASP A 85 3.53 0.67 -3.28
C ASP A 85 3.96 1.92 -2.48
N TYR A 86 3.89 3.09 -3.12
CA TYR A 86 4.24 4.36 -2.47
C TYR A 86 3.20 4.83 -1.45
N LEU A 87 1.91 4.59 -1.69
CA LEU A 87 0.85 4.96 -0.76
C LEU A 87 0.92 4.14 0.52
N GLY A 88 1.12 2.82 0.40
CA GLY A 88 1.35 1.92 1.52
C GLY A 88 2.63 2.28 2.29
N ALA A 89 3.73 2.52 1.58
CA ALA A 89 4.99 2.92 2.21
C ALA A 89 4.87 4.26 2.96
N VAL A 90 4.15 5.25 2.41
CA VAL A 90 3.92 6.53 3.10
C VAL A 90 3.00 6.34 4.30
N TRP A 91 1.94 5.53 4.19
CA TRP A 91 1.09 5.21 5.32
C TRP A 91 1.89 4.57 6.46
N GLU A 92 2.73 3.59 6.15
CA GLU A 92 3.64 2.97 7.12
C GLU A 92 4.52 4.01 7.80
N GLN A 93 5.11 4.94 7.03
CA GLN A 93 5.93 6.01 7.60
C GLN A 93 5.13 6.96 8.48
N ILE A 94 3.87 7.27 8.15
CA ILE A 94 2.99 8.11 8.97
C ILE A 94 2.73 7.42 10.32
N VAL A 95 2.30 6.16 10.30
CA VAL A 95 1.93 5.42 11.52
C VAL A 95 3.14 5.00 12.34
N THR A 96 4.35 4.94 11.78
CA THR A 96 5.59 4.61 12.50
C THR A 96 6.51 5.80 12.73
N TYR A 97 6.12 7.01 12.33
CA TYR A 97 7.01 8.18 12.35
C TYR A 97 7.60 8.46 13.74
N PRO A 98 8.94 8.62 13.84
CA PRO A 98 9.58 8.95 15.11
C PRO A 98 9.37 10.42 15.49
N LEU A 99 8.61 10.65 16.57
CA LEU A 99 8.19 11.98 17.04
C LEU A 99 9.32 12.90 17.54
N HIS A 100 10.57 12.43 17.60
CA HIS A 100 11.72 13.31 17.86
C HIS A 100 12.16 14.08 16.60
N ARG A 101 11.76 13.66 15.39
CA ARG A 101 12.11 14.33 14.12
C ARG A 101 11.09 15.43 13.80
N ARG A 102 11.35 16.66 14.22
CA ARG A 102 10.38 17.78 14.10
C ARG A 102 10.59 18.70 12.90
N ARG A 103 11.59 18.42 12.06
CA ARG A 103 11.95 19.26 10.90
C ARG A 103 11.90 18.46 9.62
N SER A 104 11.55 19.11 8.53
CA SER A 104 11.42 18.52 7.19
C SER A 104 10.52 17.29 7.22
N VAL A 105 9.42 17.32 7.96
CA VAL A 105 8.57 16.15 8.27
C VAL A 105 8.10 15.47 6.98
N ALA A 106 7.49 16.24 6.08
CA ALA A 106 7.07 15.75 4.76
C ALA A 106 8.22 15.21 3.90
N GLY A 107 9.40 15.82 4.01
CA GLY A 107 10.60 15.39 3.29
C GLY A 107 11.11 14.06 3.82
N ASN A 108 11.19 13.90 5.14
CA ASN A 108 11.62 12.69 5.81
C ASN A 108 10.64 11.54 5.54
N ILE A 109 9.33 11.77 5.65
CA ILE A 109 8.31 10.76 5.31
C ILE A 109 8.47 10.31 3.85
N ALA A 110 8.57 11.25 2.90
CA ALA A 110 8.72 10.91 1.49
C ALA A 110 10.04 10.16 1.20
N LEU A 111 11.14 10.59 1.81
CA LEU A 111 12.45 9.97 1.64
C LEU A 111 12.50 8.57 2.26
N ASP A 112 11.94 8.39 3.45
CA ASP A 112 11.93 7.09 4.13
C ASP A 112 10.96 6.12 3.43
N ALA A 113 9.83 6.60 2.91
CA ALA A 113 8.94 5.82 2.05
C ALA A 113 9.64 5.43 0.73
N LEU A 114 10.33 6.36 0.08
CA LEU A 114 11.15 6.06 -1.09
C LEU A 114 12.21 5.00 -0.78
N ARG A 115 12.92 5.12 0.34
CA ARG A 115 13.90 4.12 0.78
C ARG A 115 13.26 2.77 1.07
N LEU A 116 12.05 2.75 1.64
CA LEU A 116 11.32 1.52 1.91
C LEU A 116 10.95 0.80 0.62
N VAL A 117 10.33 1.51 -0.33
CA VAL A 117 10.01 0.99 -1.66
C VAL A 117 11.27 0.54 -2.40
N LYS A 118 12.33 1.35 -2.39
CA LYS A 118 13.60 1.02 -3.05
C LYS A 118 14.30 -0.17 -2.40
N ARG A 119 14.26 -0.30 -1.08
CA ARG A 119 14.77 -1.50 -0.38
C ARG A 119 13.98 -2.72 -0.83
N GLY A 120 12.66 -2.68 -0.82
CA GLY A 120 11.80 -3.77 -1.34
C GLY A 120 12.06 -4.12 -2.82
N GLN A 121 12.56 -3.18 -3.62
CA GLN A 121 13.00 -3.41 -5.00
C GLN A 121 14.42 -4.01 -5.12
N THR A 122 15.32 -3.68 -4.18
CA THR A 122 16.70 -4.19 -4.11
C THR A 122 16.79 -5.50 -3.34
N VAL A 123 15.74 -5.88 -2.61
CA VAL A 123 15.54 -7.27 -2.22
C VAL A 123 15.39 -8.07 -3.52
N ASP A 124 16.53 -8.52 -4.03
CA ASP A 124 16.62 -9.85 -4.60
C ASP A 124 16.02 -10.71 -3.49
N TRP A 125 14.84 -11.24 -3.75
CA TRP A 125 14.11 -12.21 -2.91
C TRP A 125 15.02 -13.23 -2.19
N VAL A 126 16.24 -13.44 -2.67
CA VAL A 126 17.34 -14.20 -2.06
C VAL A 126 17.61 -13.70 -0.64
N THR A 127 17.57 -12.39 -0.40
CA THR A 127 17.85 -11.80 0.93
C THR A 127 16.68 -11.98 1.91
N LEU A 128 15.43 -12.09 1.43
CA LEU A 128 14.31 -12.51 2.30
C LEU A 128 14.33 -14.01 2.62
N ALA A 129 14.91 -14.82 1.73
CA ALA A 129 15.17 -16.23 2.01
C ALA A 129 16.32 -16.43 3.02
N GLU A 130 17.29 -15.51 3.06
CA GLU A 130 18.42 -15.54 4.00
C GLU A 130 18.07 -14.97 5.39
N ASP A 131 17.26 -13.91 5.50
CA ASP A 131 16.74 -13.45 6.81
C ASP A 131 15.73 -14.44 7.41
N ALA A 132 15.05 -15.25 6.57
CA ALA A 132 14.25 -16.39 7.02
C ALA A 132 15.06 -17.52 7.67
N ALA A 133 16.40 -17.49 7.60
CA ALA A 133 17.25 -18.44 8.32
C ALA A 133 17.21 -18.25 9.84
N THR A 134 16.65 -17.13 10.35
CA THR A 134 16.45 -16.91 11.80
C THR A 134 15.01 -16.65 12.23
N GLY A 135 14.05 -16.70 11.30
CA GLY A 135 12.63 -16.56 11.63
C GLY A 135 11.78 -17.21 10.55
N GLN A 136 10.91 -18.13 10.96
CA GLN A 136 9.94 -18.84 10.14
C GLN A 136 9.37 -17.93 9.03
N PRO A 137 9.38 -18.34 7.73
CA PRO A 137 8.75 -17.56 6.68
C PRO A 137 7.30 -17.27 7.07
N PRO A 138 6.77 -16.04 6.86
CA PRO A 138 5.40 -15.72 7.21
C PRO A 138 4.49 -16.73 6.54
N THR A 139 3.81 -17.54 7.34
CA THR A 139 2.84 -18.50 6.82
C THR A 139 1.77 -17.67 6.10
N PRO A 140 1.50 -17.92 4.80
CA PRO A 140 0.47 -17.19 4.09
C PRO A 140 -0.82 -17.30 4.89
N SER A 141 -1.46 -16.16 5.20
CA SER A 141 -2.68 -16.18 6.00
C SER A 141 -3.70 -17.11 5.33
N VAL A 142 -4.53 -17.74 6.15
CA VAL A 142 -5.60 -18.62 5.67
C VAL A 142 -6.48 -17.90 4.63
N GLU A 143 -6.67 -16.60 4.80
CA GLU A 143 -7.41 -15.69 3.90
C GLU A 143 -6.75 -15.56 2.52
N VAL A 144 -5.42 -15.42 2.44
CA VAL A 144 -4.71 -15.37 1.14
C VAL A 144 -4.86 -16.69 0.40
N ARG A 145 -4.77 -17.83 1.09
CA ARG A 145 -4.98 -19.15 0.47
C ARG A 145 -6.42 -19.31 -0.04
N ARG A 146 -7.40 -18.85 0.73
CA ARG A 146 -8.82 -18.85 0.36
C ARG A 146 -9.10 -17.98 -0.86
N LEU A 147 -8.56 -16.76 -0.89
CA LEU A 147 -8.68 -15.85 -2.02
C LEU A 147 -8.15 -16.45 -3.33
N PHE A 148 -6.97 -17.08 -3.29
CA PHE A 148 -6.40 -17.76 -4.45
C PHE A 148 -7.22 -18.98 -4.89
N HIS A 149 -7.76 -19.75 -3.93
CA HIS A 149 -8.65 -20.87 -4.23
C HIS A 149 -9.96 -20.40 -4.89
N ALA A 150 -10.60 -19.35 -4.37
CA ALA A 150 -11.80 -18.75 -4.95
C ALA A 150 -11.51 -18.23 -6.37
N ALA A 151 -10.39 -17.53 -6.56
CA ALA A 151 -10.01 -17.01 -7.87
C ALA A 151 -9.77 -18.11 -8.91
N ARG A 152 -9.23 -19.25 -8.48
CA ARG A 152 -9.05 -20.46 -9.31
C ARG A 152 -10.38 -21.09 -9.69
N ARG A 153 -11.30 -21.25 -8.71
CA ARG A 153 -12.65 -21.81 -8.91
C ARG A 153 -13.43 -20.99 -9.93
N ASP A 154 -13.42 -19.67 -9.76
CA ASP A 154 -14.25 -18.74 -10.57
C ASP A 154 -13.57 -18.32 -11.88
N GLN A 155 -12.32 -18.74 -12.08
CA GLN A 155 -11.53 -18.46 -13.29
C GLN A 155 -11.42 -16.96 -13.61
N VAL A 156 -11.49 -16.10 -12.60
CA VAL A 156 -11.36 -14.63 -12.74
C VAL A 156 -9.94 -14.21 -13.13
N VAL A 157 -8.96 -15.10 -12.96
CA VAL A 157 -7.57 -14.90 -13.38
C VAL A 157 -7.13 -16.06 -14.26
N ASP A 158 -6.35 -15.77 -15.31
CA ASP A 158 -5.67 -16.79 -16.10
C ASP A 158 -4.87 -17.73 -15.19
N LEU A 159 -5.15 -19.03 -15.27
CA LEU A 159 -4.58 -20.06 -14.40
C LEU A 159 -3.05 -20.11 -14.45
N ARG A 160 -2.43 -19.74 -15.59
CA ARG A 160 -0.97 -19.71 -15.72
C ARG A 160 -0.39 -18.57 -14.89
N TRP A 161 -1.06 -17.43 -14.86
CA TRP A 161 -0.62 -16.29 -14.04
C TRP A 161 -0.87 -16.56 -12.56
N LEU A 162 -2.02 -17.16 -12.24
CA LEU A 162 -2.35 -17.54 -10.87
C LEU A 162 -1.33 -18.54 -10.30
N THR A 163 -0.94 -19.55 -11.09
CA THR A 163 0.09 -20.53 -10.70
C THR A 163 1.45 -19.85 -10.45
N THR A 164 1.85 -18.89 -11.28
CA THR A 164 3.05 -18.06 -11.03
C THR A 164 2.94 -17.31 -9.71
N ALA A 165 1.80 -16.68 -9.42
CA ALA A 165 1.58 -15.92 -8.19
C ALA A 165 1.48 -16.81 -6.93
N GLU A 166 0.91 -18.02 -7.02
CA GLU A 166 0.89 -18.99 -5.92
C GLU A 166 2.30 -19.41 -5.52
N GLN A 167 3.19 -19.67 -6.50
CA GLN A 167 4.58 -20.00 -6.18
C GLN A 167 5.27 -18.86 -5.42
N VAL A 168 4.98 -17.61 -5.80
CA VAL A 168 5.58 -16.44 -5.15
C VAL A 168 4.98 -16.19 -3.75
N TYR A 169 3.66 -16.12 -3.64
CA TYR A 169 3.00 -15.65 -2.41
C TYR A 169 2.62 -16.77 -1.43
N ILE A 170 2.41 -18.00 -1.92
CA ILE A 170 1.99 -19.12 -1.08
C ILE A 170 3.17 -20.03 -0.76
N SER A 171 3.96 -20.37 -1.78
CA SER A 171 5.13 -21.23 -1.62
C SER A 171 6.38 -20.47 -1.19
N GLY A 172 6.35 -19.13 -1.23
CA GLY A 172 7.47 -18.28 -0.81
C GLY A 172 8.66 -18.31 -1.77
N LEU A 173 8.49 -18.87 -2.98
CA LEU A 173 9.52 -18.82 -4.00
C LEU A 173 9.64 -17.39 -4.49
N SER A 174 10.75 -17.15 -5.13
CA SER A 174 11.02 -15.88 -5.72
C SER A 174 10.71 -15.70 -7.19
N PRO A 175 10.71 -14.44 -7.66
CA PRO A 175 10.66 -14.17 -9.08
C PRO A 175 11.79 -14.81 -9.91
N ASN A 176 13.01 -15.02 -9.39
CA ASN A 176 14.07 -15.65 -10.18
C ASN A 176 14.00 -17.19 -10.11
N GLU A 177 13.71 -17.80 -8.95
CA GLU A 177 13.46 -19.26 -8.85
C GLU A 177 12.26 -19.67 -9.70
N VAL A 178 11.19 -18.89 -9.66
CA VAL A 178 10.00 -19.12 -10.49
C VAL A 178 10.33 -18.90 -11.97
N SER A 179 11.19 -17.93 -12.29
CA SER A 179 11.69 -17.70 -13.67
C SER A 179 12.46 -18.92 -14.19
N GLU A 180 13.37 -19.47 -13.40
CA GLU A 180 14.12 -20.68 -13.71
C GLU A 180 13.21 -21.91 -13.84
N GLN A 181 12.26 -22.08 -12.89
CA GLN A 181 11.34 -23.21 -12.88
C GLN A 181 10.34 -23.18 -14.05
N GLN A 182 9.90 -21.99 -14.47
CA GLN A 182 8.89 -21.83 -15.52
C GLN A 182 9.47 -21.48 -16.89
N GLY A 183 10.80 -21.31 -17.01
CA GLY A 183 11.47 -20.96 -18.26
C GLY A 183 11.04 -19.59 -18.83
N ILE A 184 10.68 -18.64 -17.97
CA ILE A 184 10.28 -17.28 -18.35
C ILE A 184 11.16 -16.24 -17.66
N SER A 185 11.21 -15.01 -18.15
CA SER A 185 12.02 -13.99 -17.47
C SER A 185 11.41 -13.55 -16.12
N ALA A 186 12.26 -13.16 -15.18
CA ALA A 186 11.83 -12.58 -13.90
C ALA A 186 10.94 -11.33 -14.07
N ALA A 187 11.10 -10.57 -15.17
CA ALA A 187 10.22 -9.47 -15.52
C ALA A 187 8.80 -9.96 -15.90
N ALA A 188 8.70 -11.07 -16.63
CA ALA A 188 7.42 -11.71 -16.93
C ALA A 188 6.75 -12.28 -15.67
N VAL A 189 7.51 -12.82 -14.72
CA VAL A 189 6.99 -13.25 -13.41
C VAL A 189 6.34 -12.07 -12.67
N ARG A 190 7.06 -10.95 -12.51
CA ARG A 190 6.54 -9.74 -11.86
C ARG A 190 5.30 -9.18 -12.57
N TRP A 191 5.30 -9.15 -13.90
CA TRP A 191 4.15 -8.71 -14.67
C TRP A 191 2.92 -9.59 -14.41
N ARG A 192 3.08 -10.92 -14.37
CA ARG A 192 2.00 -11.86 -14.06
C ARG A 192 1.47 -11.67 -12.63
N CYS A 193 2.34 -11.51 -11.64
CA CYS A 193 1.93 -11.24 -10.26
C CYS A 193 1.13 -9.94 -10.14
N ARG A 194 1.57 -8.86 -10.78
CA ARG A 194 0.81 -7.60 -10.84
C ARG A 194 -0.54 -7.78 -11.52
N ARG A 195 -0.59 -8.57 -12.59
CA ARG A 195 -1.83 -8.85 -13.32
C ARG A 195 -2.82 -9.61 -12.43
N VAL A 196 -2.35 -10.61 -11.69
CA VAL A 196 -3.15 -11.37 -10.71
C VAL A 196 -3.67 -10.45 -9.62
N GLN A 197 -2.81 -9.66 -8.96
CA GLN A 197 -3.22 -8.71 -7.93
C GLN A 197 -4.30 -7.73 -8.43
N ALA A 198 -4.14 -7.19 -9.63
CA ALA A 198 -5.11 -6.27 -10.22
C ALA A 198 -6.46 -6.94 -10.56
N GLU A 199 -6.46 -8.21 -10.98
CA GLU A 199 -7.70 -8.95 -11.23
C GLU A 199 -8.39 -9.34 -9.91
N LEU A 200 -7.64 -9.78 -8.90
CA LEU A 200 -8.18 -10.09 -7.57
C LEU A 200 -8.81 -8.85 -6.94
N ALA A 201 -8.12 -7.70 -6.97
CA ALA A 201 -8.63 -6.45 -6.42
C ALA A 201 -9.92 -5.98 -7.12
N ARG A 202 -10.06 -6.23 -8.42
CA ARG A 202 -11.27 -5.88 -9.18
C ARG A 202 -12.47 -6.79 -8.90
N ASN A 203 -12.22 -8.02 -8.44
CA ASN A 203 -13.26 -9.02 -8.21
C ASN A 203 -13.40 -9.36 -6.71
N ILE A 204 -12.81 -8.56 -5.81
CA ILE A 204 -12.68 -8.92 -4.39
C ILE A 204 -14.04 -9.13 -3.72
N ASP A 205 -15.01 -8.28 -4.02
CA ASP A 205 -16.38 -8.38 -3.47
C ASP A 205 -17.07 -9.69 -3.91
N HIS A 206 -16.91 -10.08 -5.18
CA HIS A 206 -17.47 -11.33 -5.71
C HIS A 206 -16.79 -12.58 -5.11
N LEU A 207 -15.45 -12.53 -4.98
CA LEU A 207 -14.67 -13.64 -4.45
C LEU A 207 -14.92 -13.88 -2.96
N TRP A 208 -15.23 -12.84 -2.19
CA TRP A 208 -15.52 -12.93 -0.76
C TRP A 208 -16.97 -13.40 -0.48
N VAL A 209 -17.96 -12.88 -1.22
CA VAL A 209 -19.37 -13.29 -1.07
C VAL A 209 -19.58 -14.76 -1.40
N ALA A 210 -18.84 -15.29 -2.39
CA ALA A 210 -18.96 -16.68 -2.79
C ALA A 210 -18.28 -17.67 -1.83
N GLU A 211 -17.55 -17.17 -0.81
CA GLU A 211 -16.98 -17.96 0.29
C GLU A 211 -17.91 -17.99 1.51
N GLU A 212 -18.59 -16.88 1.84
CA GLU A 212 -19.59 -16.84 2.93
C GLU A 212 -20.74 -17.84 2.71
N LEU A 213 -21.12 -18.09 1.45
CA LEU A 213 -22.14 -19.08 1.08
C LEU A 213 -21.66 -20.55 1.18
N LEU A 214 -20.36 -20.80 1.35
CA LEU A 214 -19.79 -22.15 1.51
C LEU A 214 -19.27 -22.43 2.93
N ALA A 215 -19.18 -21.40 3.77
CA ALA A 215 -18.85 -21.52 5.19
C ALA A 215 -20.09 -21.63 6.11
N ALA A 216 -21.30 -21.54 5.54
CA ALA A 216 -22.59 -21.78 6.18
C ALA A 216 -23.14 -23.17 5.82
#